data_AF-A0A3M0KF65-F1
#
_entry.id   AF-A0A3M0KF65-F1
#
_cell.length_a   1.000
_cell.length_b   1.000
_cell.length_c   1.000
_cell.angle_alpha   90.00
_cell.angle_beta   90.00
_cell.angle_gamma   90.00
#
_symmetry.space_group_name_H-M   'P 1'
#
loop_
_entity.id
_entity.type
_entity.pdbx_description
1 polymer ?
#
loop_
_entity_poly.entity_id
_entity_poly.type
_entity_poly.pdbx_seq_one_letter_code
_entity_poly.pdbx_strand_id
1 'polypeptide(L)'
;MAKGYRISQKQAQMVKQTVIYLGFERFLKYQAIMVEQDDVEIVVTNFVNPASFLSGSMGEPVIHECLEAIKATYSSCPDLKDTLPENTETWYTDGSSWVISGRHAGYVVTTR
;
A
#
# COMPACT_ATOMS: atom_id res chain seq x y z
N MET A 1 28.52 -14.33 26.21
CA MET A 1 27.52 -15.07 25.41
C MET A 1 26.31 -14.16 25.24
N ALA A 2 26.04 -13.66 24.04
CA ALA A 2 24.91 -12.75 23.81
C ALA A 2 23.59 -13.52 23.92
N LYS A 3 22.69 -13.08 24.80
CA LYS A 3 21.39 -13.69 25.03
C LYS A 3 20.51 -13.41 23.80
N GLY A 4 20.27 -14.42 22.97
CA GLY A 4 19.45 -14.28 21.77
C GLY A 4 18.00 -13.97 22.12
N TYR A 5 17.49 -12.82 21.70
CA TYR A 5 16.08 -12.47 21.84
C TYR A 5 15.25 -13.31 20.85
N ARG A 6 14.35 -14.15 21.35
CA ARG A 6 13.41 -14.93 20.51
C ARG A 6 12.24 -14.02 20.13
N ILE A 7 12.22 -13.56 18.87
CA ILE A 7 11.12 -12.77 18.32
C ILE A 7 10.05 -13.73 17.79
N SER A 8 8.77 -13.45 18.05
CA SER A 8 7.66 -14.26 17.54
C SER A 8 7.52 -14.12 16.02
N GLN A 9 7.00 -15.14 15.31
CA GLN A 9 6.82 -15.04 13.86
C GLN A 9 5.90 -13.89 13.43
N LYS A 10 4.86 -13.59 14.23
CA LYS A 10 3.97 -12.45 14.00
C LYS A 10 4.73 -11.12 14.08
N GLN A 11 5.57 -10.93 15.09
CA GLN A 11 6.40 -9.73 15.22
C GLN A 11 7.43 -9.63 14.10
N ALA A 12 8.06 -10.75 13.71
CA ALA A 12 9.01 -10.77 12.60
C ALA A 12 8.34 -10.41 11.25
N GLN A 13 7.12 -10.86 11.03
CA GLN A 13 6.36 -10.55 9.81
C GLN A 13 5.92 -9.08 9.77
N MET A 14 5.47 -8.54 10.90
CA MET A 14 5.12 -7.12 11.03
C MET A 14 6.34 -6.23 10.75
N VAL A 15 7.49 -6.51 11.36
CA VAL A 15 8.74 -5.77 11.11
C VAL A 15 9.15 -5.83 9.65
N LYS A 16 9.08 -7.00 9.00
CA LYS A 16 9.40 -7.15 7.57
C LYS A 16 8.47 -6.29 6.69
N GLN A 17 7.16 -6.31 6.94
CA GLN A 17 6.20 -5.54 6.15
C GLN A 17 6.42 -4.03 6.30
N THR A 18 6.69 -3.56 7.52
CA THR A 18 6.96 -2.14 7.81
C THR A 18 8.28 -1.67 7.18
N VAL A 19 9.34 -2.49 7.24
CA VAL A 19 10.64 -2.19 6.59
C VAL A 19 10.51 -2.06 5.08
N ILE A 20 9.67 -2.90 4.44
CA ILE A 20 9.43 -2.82 2.99
C ILE A 20 8.70 -1.53 2.62
N TYR A 21 7.72 -1.10 3.40
CA TYR A 21 6.90 0.07 3.07
C TYR A 21 7.63 1.41 3.30
N LEU A 22 8.37 1.55 4.41
CA LEU A 22 9.06 2.79 4.77
C LEU A 22 10.50 2.86 4.24
N GLY A 23 11.10 1.71 3.91
CA GLY A 23 12.53 1.58 3.61
C GLY A 23 13.37 1.48 4.88
N PHE A 24 14.47 0.72 4.81
CA PHE A 24 15.29 0.36 5.97
C PHE A 24 15.85 1.58 6.74
N GLU A 25 16.33 2.61 6.05
CA GLU A 25 16.88 3.79 6.71
C GLU A 25 15.83 4.62 7.46
N ARG A 26 14.63 4.78 6.88
CA ARG A 26 13.55 5.52 7.54
C ARG A 26 13.00 4.72 8.71
N PHE A 27 12.89 3.40 8.56
CA PHE A 27 12.50 2.51 9.65
C PHE A 27 13.46 2.63 10.86
N LEU A 28 14.77 2.58 10.64
CA LEU A 28 15.75 2.70 11.74
C LEU A 28 15.68 4.05 12.44
N LYS A 29 15.46 5.16 11.69
CA LYS A 29 15.28 6.48 12.29
C LYS A 29 14.04 6.54 13.19
N TYR A 30 12.91 6.01 12.74
CA TYR A 30 11.69 5.97 13.54
C TYR A 30 11.80 4.98 14.71
N GLN A 31 12.47 3.84 14.51
CA GLN A 31 12.70 2.88 15.59
C GLN A 31 13.54 3.49 16.71
N ALA A 32 14.62 4.21 16.39
CA ALA A 32 15.43 4.89 17.40
C ALA A 32 14.60 5.90 18.20
N ILE A 33 13.79 6.71 17.52
CA ILE A 33 12.93 7.71 18.19
C ILE A 33 11.83 7.07 19.03
N MET A 34 11.20 5.98 18.56
CA MET A 34 10.05 5.37 19.23
C MET A 34 10.43 4.37 20.33
N VAL A 35 11.64 3.76 20.28
CA VAL A 35 12.07 2.73 21.24
C VAL A 35 12.90 3.32 22.38
N GLU A 36 13.52 4.49 22.23
CA GLU A 36 14.38 5.11 23.25
C GLU A 36 13.64 6.00 24.26
N GLN A 37 12.31 6.11 24.19
CA GLN A 37 11.51 6.96 25.09
C GLN A 37 10.75 6.09 26.10
N ASP A 38 11.04 6.24 27.41
CA ASP A 38 10.36 5.50 28.50
C ASP A 38 8.90 5.96 28.72
N ASP A 39 8.50 7.09 28.11
CA ASP A 39 7.20 7.76 28.27
C ASP A 39 6.28 7.64 27.04
N VAL A 40 6.63 6.79 26.06
CA VAL A 40 5.84 6.60 24.83
C VAL A 40 5.17 5.23 24.81
N GLU A 41 3.82 5.22 24.81
CA GLU A 41 3.02 4.00 24.63
C GLU A 41 2.47 3.92 23.20
N ILE A 42 2.77 2.82 22.50
CA ILE A 42 2.17 2.54 21.19
C ILE A 42 0.83 1.85 21.42
N VAL A 43 -0.26 2.59 21.24
CA VAL A 43 -1.62 2.07 21.32
C VAL A 43 -2.17 1.83 19.91
N VAL A 44 -2.68 0.63 19.66
CA VAL A 44 -3.41 0.34 18.41
C VAL A 44 -4.78 1.00 18.52
N THR A 45 -5.11 1.89 17.59
CA THR A 45 -6.43 2.52 17.53
C THR A 45 -7.04 2.46 16.15
N ASN A 46 -8.38 2.33 16.12
CA ASN A 46 -9.20 2.43 14.92
C ASN A 46 -9.86 3.82 14.80
N PHE A 47 -9.36 4.84 15.49
CA PHE A 47 -9.85 6.21 15.36
C PHE A 47 -9.54 6.77 13.96
N VAL A 48 -10.57 6.81 13.12
CA VAL A 48 -10.49 7.34 11.75
C VAL A 48 -10.69 8.86 11.71
N ASN A 49 -11.38 9.42 12.71
CA ASN A 49 -11.59 10.86 12.85
C ASN A 49 -10.54 11.45 13.82
N PRO A 50 -9.71 12.41 13.39
CA PRO A 50 -8.75 13.09 14.25
C PRO A 50 -9.38 13.75 15.50
N ALA A 51 -10.63 14.20 15.43
CA ALA A 51 -11.31 14.80 16.58
C ALA A 51 -11.66 13.76 17.68
N SER A 52 -11.76 12.47 17.33
CA SER A 52 -12.04 11.40 18.29
C SER A 52 -10.89 11.13 19.25
N PHE A 53 -9.66 11.56 18.93
CA PHE A 53 -8.55 11.53 19.87
C PHE A 53 -8.77 12.44 21.09
N LEU A 54 -9.55 13.51 20.92
CA LEU A 54 -9.82 14.47 21.98
C LEU A 54 -10.96 14.03 22.91
N SER A 55 -11.86 13.17 22.44
CA SER A 55 -13.02 12.73 23.23
C SER A 55 -12.69 11.59 24.19
N GLY A 56 -11.55 10.90 24.03
CA GLY A 56 -11.12 9.78 24.87
C GLY A 56 -12.03 8.54 24.83
N SER A 57 -13.19 8.63 24.18
CA SER A 57 -14.12 7.54 23.95
C SER A 57 -13.75 6.80 22.66
N MET A 58 -13.59 5.48 22.76
CA MET A 58 -13.64 4.60 21.60
C MET A 58 -15.06 4.68 21.03
N GLY A 59 -15.29 5.61 20.10
CA GLY A 59 -16.53 5.64 19.31
C GLY A 59 -16.80 4.30 18.63
N GLU A 60 -18.00 4.11 18.10
CA GLU A 60 -18.35 2.84 17.44
C GLU A 60 -17.31 2.47 16.36
N PRO A 61 -16.91 1.19 16.28
CA PRO A 61 -15.98 0.74 15.25
C PRO A 61 -16.55 1.07 13.86
N VAL A 62 -15.92 2.03 13.18
CA VAL A 62 -16.27 2.35 11.79
C VAL A 62 -15.63 1.30 10.90
N ILE A 63 -16.46 0.45 10.29
CA ILE A 63 -16.00 -0.47 9.25
C ILE A 63 -15.73 0.38 8.00
N HIS A 64 -14.47 0.65 7.72
CA HIS A 64 -14.05 1.20 6.45
C HIS A 64 -13.73 0.07 5.47
N GLU A 65 -14.48 -0.01 4.38
CA GLU A 65 -14.04 -0.73 3.19
C GLU A 65 -12.92 0.06 2.51
N CYS A 66 -11.73 0.02 3.11
CA CYS A 66 -10.54 0.67 2.59
C CYS A 66 -10.25 0.26 1.14
N LEU A 67 -10.64 -0.95 0.73
CA LEU A 67 -10.51 -1.42 -0.65
C LEU A 67 -11.34 -0.59 -1.63
N GLU A 68 -12.59 -0.23 -1.30
CA GLU A 68 -13.39 0.63 -2.18
C GLU A 68 -12.87 2.06 -2.22
N ALA A 69 -12.49 2.62 -1.07
CA ALA A 69 -11.92 3.96 -1.00
C ALA A 69 -10.59 4.07 -1.76
N ILE A 70 -9.72 3.05 -1.65
CA ILE A 70 -8.46 2.97 -2.40
C ILE A 70 -8.76 2.80 -3.89
N LYS A 71 -9.68 1.90 -4.28
CA LYS A 71 -10.08 1.75 -5.69
C LYS A 71 -10.61 3.05 -6.28
N ALA A 72 -11.41 3.81 -5.53
CA ALA A 72 -11.95 5.09 -5.99
C ALA A 72 -10.88 6.18 -6.07
N THR A 73 -10.03 6.30 -5.05
CA THR A 73 -9.01 7.36 -4.94
C THR A 73 -7.82 7.13 -5.87
N TYR A 74 -7.43 5.87 -6.04
CA TYR A 74 -6.34 5.44 -6.92
C TYR A 74 -6.85 4.82 -8.22
N SER A 75 -8.14 5.00 -8.56
CA SER A 75 -8.59 4.77 -9.93
C SER A 75 -7.83 5.75 -10.81
N SER A 76 -6.95 5.22 -11.64
CA SER A 76 -6.02 6.02 -12.45
C SER A 76 -6.73 6.97 -13.43
N CYS A 77 -8.04 6.77 -13.68
CA CYS A 77 -8.85 7.66 -14.50
C CYS A 77 -10.36 7.38 -14.26
N PRO A 78 -11.03 8.06 -13.32
CA PRO A 78 -12.47 7.87 -13.07
C PRO A 78 -13.36 8.20 -14.28
N ASP A 79 -12.84 8.99 -15.23
CA ASP A 79 -13.54 9.40 -16.43
C ASP A 79 -13.33 8.44 -17.63
N LEU A 80 -12.50 7.40 -17.47
CA LEU A 80 -12.31 6.38 -18.51
C LEU A 80 -13.63 5.64 -18.77
N LYS A 81 -14.05 5.55 -20.04
CA LYS A 81 -15.26 4.86 -20.48
C LYS A 81 -14.89 3.72 -21.44
N ASP A 82 -15.67 2.65 -21.39
CA ASP A 82 -15.56 1.52 -22.34
C ASP A 82 -16.10 1.84 -23.74
N THR A 83 -16.76 3.00 -23.89
CA THR A 83 -17.34 3.45 -25.16
C THR A 83 -16.42 4.45 -25.84
N LEU A 84 -16.19 4.28 -27.14
CA LEU A 84 -15.41 5.21 -27.94
C LEU A 84 -16.15 6.56 -28.08
N PRO A 85 -15.51 7.70 -27.78
CA PRO A 85 -16.10 9.02 -28.02
C PRO A 85 -16.12 9.37 -29.52
N GLU A 86 -17.11 10.16 -29.93
CA GLU A 86 -17.25 10.63 -31.31
C GLU A 86 -16.04 11.51 -31.71
N ASN A 87 -15.52 11.32 -32.93
CA ASN A 87 -14.37 12.06 -33.49
C ASN A 87 -13.02 11.89 -32.77
N THR A 88 -12.77 10.72 -32.17
CA THR A 88 -11.47 10.40 -31.55
C THR A 88 -10.60 9.52 -32.44
N GLU A 89 -9.28 9.68 -32.33
CA GLU A 89 -8.33 8.80 -32.99
C GLU A 89 -8.43 7.37 -32.42
N THR A 90 -8.48 6.38 -33.31
CA THR A 90 -8.53 4.97 -32.91
C THR A 90 -7.13 4.38 -32.93
N TRP A 91 -6.65 3.98 -31.76
CA TRP A 91 -5.37 3.31 -31.56
C TRP A 91 -5.63 1.85 -31.18
N TYR A 92 -4.97 0.93 -31.87
CA TYR A 92 -4.97 -0.49 -31.54
C TYR A 92 -3.64 -0.85 -30.90
N THR A 93 -3.69 -1.63 -29.83
CA THR A 93 -2.50 -2.13 -29.15
C THR A 93 -2.58 -3.64 -29.05
N ASP A 94 -1.51 -4.33 -29.43
CA ASP A 94 -1.36 -5.77 -29.18
C ASP A 94 -0.03 -6.04 -28.46
N GLY A 95 -0.04 -7.02 -27.57
CA GLY A 95 1.08 -7.38 -26.73
C GLY A 95 1.25 -8.89 -26.73
N SER A 96 2.43 -9.37 -27.11
CA SER A 96 2.75 -10.79 -27.15
C SER A 96 3.89 -11.11 -26.19
N SER A 97 3.81 -12.27 -25.53
CA SER A 97 4.92 -12.80 -24.76
C SER A 97 4.93 -14.31 -24.82
N TRP A 98 6.12 -14.89 -24.89
CA TRP A 98 6.30 -16.35 -24.90
C TRP A 98 7.61 -16.74 -24.22
N VAL A 99 7.69 -18.01 -23.82
CA VAL A 99 8.88 -18.56 -23.17
C VAL A 99 9.38 -19.75 -23.99
N ILE A 100 10.34 -19.49 -24.87
CA ILE A 100 11.06 -20.52 -25.62
C ILE A 100 12.53 -20.19 -25.48
N SER A 101 13.28 -21.05 -24.77
CA SER A 101 14.70 -20.83 -24.46
C SER A 101 15.02 -19.48 -23.77
N GLY A 102 14.02 -18.87 -23.10
CA GLY A 102 14.12 -17.55 -22.48
C GLY A 102 12.80 -16.78 -22.57
N ARG A 103 12.66 -15.68 -21.82
CA ARG A 103 11.46 -14.82 -21.85
C ARG A 103 11.53 -13.84 -23.02
N HIS A 104 10.50 -13.85 -23.86
CA HIS A 104 10.35 -12.97 -25.01
C HIS A 104 9.07 -12.16 -24.81
N ALA A 105 9.12 -10.86 -25.08
CA ALA A 105 7.95 -9.99 -25.03
C ALA A 105 8.08 -8.89 -26.09
N GLY A 106 6.97 -8.55 -26.73
CA GLY A 106 6.88 -7.47 -27.71
C GLY A 106 5.52 -6.81 -27.65
N TYR A 107 5.45 -5.58 -28.17
CA TYR A 107 4.21 -4.82 -28.29
C TYR A 107 4.17 -4.14 -29.66
N VAL A 108 2.96 -3.89 -30.14
CA VAL A 108 2.70 -3.13 -31.36
C VAL A 108 1.57 -2.14 -31.10
N VAL A 109 1.70 -0.96 -31.71
CA VAL A 109 0.68 0.09 -31.68
C VAL A 109 0.43 0.49 -33.12
N THR A 110 -0.84 0.46 -33.55
CA THR A 110 -1.26 0.85 -34.90
C THR A 110 -2.44 1.80 -34.83
N THR A 111 -2.54 2.74 -35.76
CA THR A 111 -3.68 3.65 -35.87
C THR A 111 -4.58 3.23 -37.05
N ARG A 112 -5.87 3.56 -36.97
CA ARG A 112 -6.81 3.39 -38.09
C ARG A 112 -6.71 4.51 -39.12
#